data_AF-A0A2N6PLM9-F1
#
_entry.id   AF-A0A2N6PLM9-F1
#
_cell.length_a   1.000
_cell.length_b   1.000
_cell.length_c   1.000
_cell.angle_alpha   90.00
_cell.angle_beta   90.00
_cell.angle_gamma   90.00
#
_symmetry.space_group_name_H-M   'P 1'
#
loop_
_entity.id
_entity.type
_entity.pdbx_description
1 polymer ?
#
loop_
_entity_poly.entity_id
_entity_poly.type
_entity_poly.pdbx_seq_one_letter_code
_entity_poly.pdbx_strand_id
1 'polypeptide(L)'
;MPVVTGAREHGIIDCRPERRKVSEETEISHEQQHLDTVYARLDALREETAASLNHVRRTHVGGNHQNRSERDAFASMYEDQLIRLRNAEEGLCFGRIDAVTGATTYIGRIGISAQDRTQLLMDWRAP
;
A
#
# COMPACT_ATOMS: atom_id res chain seq x y z
N MET A 1 13.55 -49.73 -47.02
CA MET A 1 12.83 -50.21 -45.82
C MET A 1 13.88 -50.49 -44.75
N PRO A 2 13.84 -49.92 -43.53
CA PRO A 2 12.85 -49.04 -42.89
C PRO A 2 13.36 -47.59 -42.64
N VAL A 3 12.42 -46.76 -42.19
CA VAL A 3 12.56 -45.34 -41.81
C VAL A 3 12.86 -45.28 -40.31
N VAL A 4 13.85 -44.47 -39.90
CA VAL A 4 14.09 -44.15 -38.47
C VAL A 4 13.98 -42.64 -38.27
N THR A 5 12.78 -42.28 -37.81
CA THR A 5 12.35 -41.21 -36.90
C THR A 5 13.42 -40.30 -36.28
N GLY A 6 13.17 -38.98 -36.35
CA GLY A 6 13.93 -37.96 -35.64
C GLY A 6 13.18 -36.62 -35.53
N ALA A 7 11.92 -36.65 -35.08
CA ALA A 7 11.22 -35.43 -34.66
C ALA A 7 11.62 -35.11 -33.21
N ARG A 8 12.47 -34.09 -33.04
CA ARG A 8 12.80 -33.51 -31.73
C ARG A 8 11.63 -32.64 -31.29
N GLU A 9 10.68 -33.25 -30.58
CA GLU A 9 9.63 -32.52 -29.88
C GLU A 9 10.27 -31.72 -28.74
N HIS A 10 10.46 -30.41 -28.98
CA HIS A 10 10.72 -29.46 -27.91
C HIS A 10 9.42 -29.35 -27.12
N GLY A 11 9.39 -30.00 -25.96
CA GLY A 11 8.30 -29.91 -25.01
C GLY A 11 8.08 -28.44 -24.63
N ILE A 12 7.04 -27.85 -25.19
CA ILE A 12 6.43 -26.64 -24.66
C ILE A 12 5.86 -27.06 -23.30
N ILE A 13 6.53 -26.68 -22.22
CA ILE A 13 5.93 -26.72 -20.89
C ILE A 13 4.79 -25.70 -20.93
N ASP A 14 3.58 -26.20 -21.18
CA ASP A 14 2.37 -25.44 -21.00
C ASP A 14 2.16 -25.22 -19.49
N CYS A 15 2.70 -24.11 -18.99
CA CYS A 15 2.52 -23.66 -17.61
C CYS A 15 1.12 -23.07 -17.37
N ARG A 16 0.12 -23.23 -18.25
CA ARG A 16 -1.18 -22.58 -18.06
C ARG A 16 -1.91 -23.20 -16.86
N PRO A 17 -2.03 -22.49 -15.72
CA PRO A 17 -2.81 -23.03 -14.62
C PRO A 17 -4.28 -22.85 -14.98
N GLU A 18 -5.05 -23.93 -14.84
CA GLU A 18 -6.50 -23.92 -14.92
C GLU A 18 -7.04 -22.91 -13.90
N ARG A 19 -7.47 -21.73 -14.37
CA ARG A 19 -8.03 -20.67 -13.53
C ARG A 19 -9.37 -21.16 -12.96
N ARG A 20 -9.33 -21.74 -11.77
CA ARG A 20 -10.52 -22.05 -10.97
C ARG A 20 -11.30 -20.74 -10.81
N LYS A 21 -12.46 -20.64 -11.45
CA LYS A 21 -13.33 -19.47 -11.32
C LYS A 21 -13.92 -19.46 -9.91
N VAL A 22 -13.24 -18.79 -8.99
CA VAL A 22 -13.94 -18.22 -7.84
C VAL A 22 -15.05 -17.34 -8.40
N SER A 23 -16.25 -17.35 -7.81
CA SER A 23 -17.32 -16.46 -8.28
C SER A 23 -16.80 -15.03 -8.26
N GLU A 24 -16.95 -14.31 -9.37
CA GLU A 24 -16.46 -12.93 -9.52
C GLU A 24 -16.93 -12.04 -8.36
N GLU A 25 -18.14 -12.29 -7.86
CA GLU A 25 -18.74 -11.61 -6.70
C GLU A 25 -17.98 -11.86 -5.39
N THR A 26 -17.45 -13.07 -5.19
CA THR A 26 -16.67 -13.41 -3.98
C THR A 26 -15.31 -12.73 -3.99
N GLU A 27 -14.63 -12.71 -5.15
CA GLU A 27 -13.36 -11.98 -5.29
C GLU A 27 -13.55 -10.47 -5.14
N ILE A 28 -14.61 -9.91 -5.73
CA ILE A 28 -14.95 -8.48 -5.56
C ILE A 28 -15.22 -8.17 -4.09
N SER A 29 -15.98 -9.02 -3.38
CA SER A 29 -16.27 -8.78 -1.96
C SER A 29 -15.01 -8.86 -1.09
N HIS A 30 -14.14 -9.83 -1.35
CA HIS A 30 -12.87 -9.97 -0.64
C HIS A 30 -11.96 -8.75 -0.87
N GLU A 31 -11.86 -8.31 -2.13
CA GLU A 31 -11.08 -7.12 -2.48
C GLU A 31 -11.66 -5.85 -1.84
N GLN A 32 -13.00 -5.71 -1.83
CA GLN A 32 -13.65 -4.56 -1.19
C GLN A 32 -13.34 -4.51 0.31
N GLN A 33 -13.42 -5.64 1.03
CA GLN A 33 -13.09 -5.70 2.45
C GLN A 33 -11.63 -5.32 2.73
N HIS A 34 -10.72 -5.74 1.84
CA HIS A 34 -9.33 -5.35 1.93
C HIS A 34 -9.16 -3.83 1.74
N LEU A 35 -9.76 -3.27 0.68
CA LEU A 35 -9.73 -1.83 0.42
C LEU A 35 -10.31 -1.03 1.58
N ASP A 36 -11.45 -1.45 2.14
CA ASP A 36 -12.07 -0.80 3.30
C ASP A 36 -11.09 -0.74 4.49
N THR A 37 -10.34 -1.81 4.73
CA THR A 37 -9.31 -1.87 5.77
C THR A 37 -8.16 -0.89 5.50
N VAL A 38 -7.70 -0.81 4.25
CA VAL A 38 -6.62 0.11 3.86
C VAL A 38 -7.07 1.57 3.98
N TYR A 39 -8.28 1.89 3.53
CA TYR A 39 -8.85 3.24 3.64
C TYR A 39 -9.09 3.64 5.10
N ALA A 40 -9.63 2.75 5.92
CA ALA A 40 -9.76 3.00 7.36
C ALA A 40 -8.41 3.28 8.02
N ARG A 41 -7.34 2.59 7.60
CA ARG A 41 -5.99 2.87 8.11
C ARG A 41 -5.45 4.22 7.62
N LEU A 42 -5.72 4.61 6.37
CA LEU A 42 -5.37 5.93 5.85
C LEU A 42 -6.04 7.04 6.67
N ASP A 43 -7.32 6.89 7.00
CA ASP A 43 -8.06 7.85 7.82
C ASP A 43 -7.48 7.96 9.22
N ALA A 44 -7.19 6.83 9.87
CA ALA A 44 -6.53 6.82 11.17
C ALA A 44 -5.18 7.57 11.14
N LEU A 45 -4.35 7.35 10.10
CA LEU A 45 -3.07 8.06 9.95
C LEU A 45 -3.25 9.57 9.77
N ARG A 46 -4.30 10.01 9.06
CA ARG A 46 -4.64 11.42 8.91
C ARG A 46 -5.05 12.04 10.24
N GLU A 47 -5.88 11.35 11.00
CA GLU A 47 -6.32 11.79 12.33
C GLU A 47 -5.15 11.88 13.32
N GLU A 48 -4.29 10.86 13.38
CA GLU A 48 -3.07 10.83 14.20
C GLU A 48 -2.14 12.02 13.86
N THR A 49 -1.92 12.27 12.57
CA THR A 49 -1.08 13.37 12.09
C THR A 49 -1.70 14.73 12.43
N ALA A 50 -3.00 14.90 12.21
CA ALA A 50 -3.72 16.14 12.53
C ALA A 50 -3.74 16.42 14.05
N ALA A 51 -3.93 15.39 14.87
CA ALA A 51 -3.85 15.49 16.32
C ALA A 51 -2.45 15.94 16.79
N SER A 52 -1.40 15.39 16.19
CA SER A 52 0.00 15.74 16.46
C SER A 52 0.30 17.20 16.09
N LEU A 53 -0.15 17.66 14.91
CA LEU A 53 -0.05 19.06 14.50
C LEU A 53 -0.76 20.00 15.49
N ASN A 54 -1.99 19.66 15.89
CA ASN A 54 -2.75 20.43 16.86
C ASN A 54 -2.10 20.45 18.25
N HIS A 55 -1.43 19.36 18.64
CA HIS A 55 -0.65 19.31 19.88
C HIS A 55 0.53 20.29 19.81
N VAL A 56 1.37 20.18 18.77
CA VAL A 56 2.54 21.08 18.55
C VAL A 56 2.13 22.55 18.54
N ARG A 57 1.00 22.89 17.92
CA ARG A 57 0.47 24.25 17.89
C ARG A 57 0.01 24.77 19.27
N ARG A 58 -0.48 23.89 20.15
CA ARG A 58 -1.02 24.26 21.48
C ARG A 58 0.04 24.30 22.59
N THR A 59 1.08 23.46 22.53
CA THR A 59 1.97 23.21 23.68
C THR A 59 2.83 24.41 24.11
N HIS A 60 3.04 25.45 23.30
CA HIS A 60 3.98 26.52 23.66
C HIS A 60 3.55 27.96 23.32
N VAL A 61 2.81 28.57 24.25
CA VAL A 61 2.43 30.00 24.26
C VAL A 61 3.53 30.91 24.89
N GLY A 62 4.74 30.40 25.20
CA GLY A 62 5.74 31.22 25.94
C GLY A 62 7.21 30.76 25.95
N GLY A 63 7.80 30.39 24.81
CA GLY A 63 9.22 29.98 24.70
C GLY A 63 10.16 30.99 24.02
N ASN A 64 11.48 30.81 24.18
CA ASN A 64 12.54 31.57 23.49
C ASN A 64 12.46 31.43 21.95
N HIS A 65 13.25 32.21 21.19
CA HIS A 65 13.22 32.17 19.72
C HIS A 65 13.53 30.78 19.13
N GLN A 66 14.44 30.01 19.75
CA GLN A 66 14.81 28.66 19.31
C GLN A 66 13.62 27.69 19.38
N ASN A 67 12.87 27.70 20.48
CA ASN A 67 11.70 26.84 20.66
C ASN A 67 10.60 27.15 19.63
N ARG A 68 10.50 28.40 19.14
CA ARG A 68 9.55 28.74 18.05
C ARG A 68 9.99 28.15 16.72
N SER A 69 11.28 28.24 16.38
CA SER A 69 11.82 27.68 15.15
C SER A 69 11.66 26.16 15.07
N GLU A 70 11.95 25.44 16.16
CA GLU A 70 11.74 23.99 16.23
C GLU A 70 10.26 23.61 16.07
N ARG A 71 9.36 24.36 16.72
CA ARG A 71 7.92 24.16 16.58
C ARG A 71 7.45 24.35 15.14
N ASP A 72 7.89 25.43 14.50
CA ASP A 72 7.46 25.74 13.14
C ASP A 72 8.00 24.67 12.17
N ALA A 73 9.21 24.14 12.39
CA ALA A 73 9.73 22.99 11.64
C ALA A 73 8.87 21.72 11.83
N PHE A 74 8.49 21.37 13.07
CA PHE A 74 7.60 20.23 13.32
C PHE A 74 6.20 20.44 12.73
N ALA A 75 5.66 21.65 12.82
CA ALA A 75 4.36 21.99 12.23
C ALA A 75 4.38 21.81 10.71
N SER A 76 5.39 22.36 10.03
CA SER A 76 5.56 22.17 8.58
C SER A 76 5.73 20.69 8.22
N MET A 77 6.50 19.91 8.99
CA MET A 77 6.65 18.48 8.77
C MET A 77 5.31 17.72 8.83
N TYR A 78 4.46 18.02 9.82
CA TYR A 78 3.14 17.39 9.93
C TYR A 78 2.16 17.86 8.85
N GLU A 79 2.26 19.13 8.43
CA GLU A 79 1.47 19.67 7.31
C GLU A 79 1.83 18.98 5.99
N ASP A 80 3.13 18.84 5.70
CA ASP A 80 3.62 18.12 4.51
C ASP A 80 3.18 16.65 4.51
N GLN A 81 3.26 15.99 5.66
CA GLN A 81 2.79 14.62 5.82
C GLN A 81 1.28 14.49 5.54
N LEU A 82 0.47 15.45 6.03
CA LEU A 82 -0.98 15.46 5.79
C LEU A 82 -1.31 15.68 4.32
N ILE A 83 -0.56 16.55 3.63
CA ILE A 83 -0.69 16.76 2.18
C ILE A 83 -0.36 15.46 1.42
N ARG A 84 0.71 14.77 1.80
CA ARG A 84 1.09 13.48 1.21
C ARG A 84 -0.03 12.44 1.37
N LEU A 85 -0.60 12.30 2.56
CA LEU A 85 -1.69 11.35 2.84
C LEU A 85 -2.96 11.68 2.03
N ARG A 86 -3.32 12.96 1.90
CA ARG A 86 -4.48 13.40 1.10
C ARG A 86 -4.29 13.14 -0.39
N ASN A 87 -3.11 13.44 -0.94
CA ASN A 87 -2.81 13.22 -2.36
C ASN A 87 -2.80 11.73 -2.74
N ALA A 88 -2.61 10.84 -1.77
CA ALA A 88 -2.62 9.40 -1.96
C ALA A 88 -4.02 8.78 -1.94
N GLU A 89 -5.04 9.50 -1.43
CA GLU A 89 -6.42 9.01 -1.30
C GLU A 89 -7.03 8.60 -2.65
N GLU A 90 -6.84 9.44 -3.67
CA GLU A 90 -7.29 9.16 -5.02
C GLU A 90 -6.35 8.12 -5.66
N GLY A 91 -6.87 6.93 -5.98
CA GLY A 91 -6.07 5.84 -6.54
C GLY A 91 -5.06 5.27 -5.54
N LEU A 92 -5.49 5.11 -4.28
CA LEU A 92 -4.66 4.59 -3.20
C LEU A 92 -4.09 3.21 -3.55
N CYS A 93 -4.94 2.28 -3.99
CA CYS A 93 -4.56 0.95 -4.45
C CYS A 93 -4.65 0.86 -5.97
N PHE A 94 -3.60 0.36 -6.63
CA PHE A 94 -3.58 0.09 -8.06
C PHE A 94 -3.93 -1.36 -8.40
N GLY A 95 -3.66 -2.28 -7.47
CA GLY A 95 -3.97 -3.69 -7.65
C GLY A 95 -3.14 -4.60 -6.76
N ARG A 96 -3.19 -5.89 -7.10
CA ARG A 96 -2.67 -7.00 -6.32
C ARG A 96 -1.70 -7.83 -7.16
N ILE A 97 -0.59 -8.25 -6.56
CA ILE A 97 0.35 -9.22 -7.13
C ILE A 97 0.30 -10.49 -6.28
N ASP A 98 -0.01 -11.59 -6.93
CA ASP A 98 0.02 -12.92 -6.32
C ASP A 98 1.34 -13.61 -6.73
N ALA A 99 2.22 -13.85 -5.76
CA ALA A 99 3.48 -14.55 -5.98
C ALA A 99 3.26 -16.06 -6.13
N VAL A 100 4.18 -16.73 -6.82
CA VAL A 100 4.15 -18.20 -7.00
C VAL A 100 4.25 -18.95 -5.66
N THR A 101 4.83 -18.30 -4.64
CA THR A 101 4.88 -18.80 -3.25
C THR A 101 3.54 -18.73 -2.52
N GLY A 102 2.50 -18.14 -3.13
CA GLY A 102 1.19 -17.90 -2.51
C GLY A 102 1.11 -16.62 -1.71
N ALA A 103 2.15 -15.78 -1.71
CA ALA A 103 2.14 -14.48 -1.04
C ALA A 103 1.41 -13.44 -1.90
N THR A 104 0.41 -12.78 -1.34
CA THR A 104 -0.34 -11.70 -1.98
C THR A 104 0.20 -10.36 -1.50
N THR A 105 0.57 -9.49 -2.43
CA THR A 105 1.06 -8.13 -2.13
C THR A 105 0.21 -7.10 -2.87
N TYR A 106 -0.32 -6.14 -2.11
CA TYR A 106 -1.06 -5.02 -2.66
C TYR A 106 -0.12 -3.85 -2.96
N ILE A 107 -0.31 -3.21 -4.10
CA ILE A 107 0.52 -2.08 -4.56
C ILE A 107 -0.31 -0.83 -4.65
N GLY A 108 0.23 0.26 -4.13
CA GLY A 108 -0.45 1.55 -4.11
C GLY A 108 0.51 2.73 -4.14
N ARG A 109 -0.07 3.93 -4.05
CA ARG A 109 0.68 5.21 -4.12
C ARG A 109 1.60 5.46 -2.94
N ILE A 110 1.25 4.92 -1.78
CA ILE A 110 2.02 5.06 -0.54
C ILE A 110 2.06 3.72 0.18
N GLY A 111 3.13 3.46 0.91
CA GLY A 111 3.22 2.33 1.81
C GLY A 111 2.32 2.54 3.02
N ILE A 112 1.39 1.61 3.28
CA ILE A 112 0.56 1.59 4.49
C ILE A 112 0.81 0.29 5.22
N SER A 113 1.10 0.41 6.52
CA SER A 113 1.18 -0.72 7.42
C SER A 113 0.09 -0.61 8.49
N ALA A 114 -0.45 -1.75 8.88
CA ALA A 114 -1.32 -1.89 10.02
C ALA A 114 -0.56 -1.58 11.33
N GLN A 115 -1.30 -1.48 12.43
CA GLN A 115 -0.75 -1.13 13.73
C GLN A 115 0.23 -2.19 14.27
N ASP A 116 0.04 -3.44 13.88
CA ASP A 116 0.92 -4.59 14.15
C ASP A 116 2.15 -4.66 13.23
N ARG A 117 2.35 -3.64 12.38
CA ARG A 117 3.39 -3.58 11.33
C ARG A 117 3.21 -4.58 10.19
N THR A 118 2.03 -5.19 10.07
CA THR A 118 1.69 -5.96 8.89
C THR A 118 1.58 -5.02 7.70
N GLN A 119 2.24 -5.36 6.59
CA GLN A 119 2.19 -4.55 5.38
C GLN A 119 0.83 -4.72 4.70
N LEU A 120 0.05 -3.64 4.65
CA LEU A 120 -1.25 -3.64 3.98
C LEU A 120 -1.13 -3.21 2.52
N LEU A 121 -0.27 -2.22 2.25
CA LEU A 121 -0.10 -1.64 0.92
C LEU A 121 1.37 -1.29 0.71
N MET A 122 1.94 -1.69 -0.43
CA MET A 122 3.32 -1.42 -0.81
C MET A 122 3.40 -0.17 -1.69
N ASP A 123 4.40 0.67 -1.43
CA ASP A 123 4.70 1.84 -2.26
C ASP A 123 5.35 1.39 -3.58
N TRP A 124 4.75 1.73 -4.72
CA TRP A 124 5.31 1.42 -6.04
C TRP A 124 6.63 2.14 -6.34
N ARG A 125 6.97 3.20 -5.59
CA ARG A 125 8.23 3.93 -5.73
C ARG A 125 9.37 3.33 -4.92
N ALA A 126 9.12 2.27 -4.14
CA ALA A 126 10.18 1.57 -3.43
C ALA A 126 11.07 0.82 -4.45
N PRO A 127 12.39 1.07 -4.47
CA PRO A 127 13.33 0.40 -5.38
C PRO A 127 13.59 -1.07 -4.99
#